data_AF-C6PPG9-F1
#
_entry.id   AF-C6PPG9-F1
#
_cell.length_a   1.000
_cell.length_b   1.000
_cell.length_c   1.000
_cell.angle_alpha   90.00
_cell.angle_beta   90.00
_cell.angle_gamma   90.00
#
_symmetry.space_group_name_H-M   'P 1'
#
loop_
_entity.id
_entity.type
_entity.pdbx_description
1 polymer ?
#
loop_
_entity_poly.entity_id
_entity_poly.type
_entity_poly.pdbx_seq_one_letter_code
_entity_poly.pdbx_strand_id
1 'polypeptide(L)'
;MNSIILENEISKFSMRTNNNYYINDMNSTSNTIEKSTTDTDILAKSDNCEISDDAKIQYAYMTEIKNSNNSISSSSDIKHSENTTDTFISKDSVDPSFIENYTLKYAQMRKKISQESNDNEIDKKLKSLDKAYYDAVNDAAKNLSLDFEKFFNYSYNEWPYDKSDVASKNFDAESFKNNVISLANTALSVVNQAFKDNNLDNLQANIENKLSNVKSGITIKEMNYNDIKEVDNFLKNLPNFKNHRQENFDDGTYKPVPGNWSTTDAANAINDAYKIANDFINSGKASTSTSESVYSTVLKNIDAYHKGFAFEFQSDENQGSINKDNKYYELLKEEYEKYEKKLEEARKKSHMKMVLVYLKMLSDITDSLNEVRDKLKDDIYKKNSLSSNPNSVVNTDAYKGITNGENFKESEALKNIK
;
A
#
# COMPACT_ATOMS: atom_id res chain seq x y z
N MET A 1 -15.19 -26.76 -16.15
CA MET A 1 -14.36 -25.56 -15.99
C MET A 1 -13.69 -25.41 -14.61
N ASN A 2 -13.87 -26.36 -13.65
CA ASN A 2 -13.30 -26.25 -12.29
C ASN A 2 -12.04 -27.12 -11.99
N SER A 3 -11.62 -28.03 -12.87
CA SER A 3 -10.46 -28.92 -12.62
C SER A 3 -9.11 -28.23 -12.88
N ILE A 4 -9.02 -27.46 -13.97
CA ILE A 4 -7.77 -26.82 -14.42
C ILE A 4 -7.34 -25.68 -13.48
N ILE A 5 -8.31 -24.94 -12.92
CA ILE A 5 -8.02 -23.88 -11.94
C ILE A 5 -7.48 -24.50 -10.64
N LEU A 6 -8.11 -25.58 -10.17
CA LEU A 6 -7.68 -26.30 -8.98
C LEU A 6 -6.29 -26.93 -9.16
N GLU A 7 -6.02 -27.57 -10.30
CA GLU A 7 -4.70 -28.12 -10.64
C GLU A 7 -3.61 -27.03 -10.71
N ASN A 8 -3.92 -25.86 -11.27
CA ASN A 8 -2.99 -24.73 -11.32
C ASN A 8 -2.72 -24.14 -9.93
N GLU A 9 -3.71 -24.06 -9.05
CA GLU A 9 -3.53 -23.59 -7.67
C GLU A 9 -2.73 -24.59 -6.83
N ILE A 10 -3.01 -25.89 -6.95
CA ILE A 10 -2.25 -26.94 -6.26
C ILE A 10 -0.81 -27.02 -6.80
N SER A 11 -0.61 -26.84 -8.10
CA SER A 11 0.74 -26.79 -8.71
C SER A 11 1.54 -25.59 -8.19
N LYS A 12 0.92 -24.40 -8.11
CA LYS A 12 1.53 -23.19 -7.51
C LYS A 12 1.85 -23.40 -6.02
N PHE A 13 0.99 -24.07 -5.27
CA PHE A 13 1.23 -24.43 -3.87
C PHE A 13 2.41 -25.40 -3.72
N SER A 14 2.43 -26.48 -4.51
CA SER A 14 3.52 -27.47 -4.54
C SER A 14 4.87 -26.82 -4.85
N MET A 15 4.94 -25.94 -5.86
CA MET A 15 6.15 -25.20 -6.21
C MET A 15 6.64 -24.27 -5.10
N ARG A 16 5.73 -23.59 -4.37
CA ARG A 16 6.10 -22.75 -3.21
C ARG A 16 6.66 -23.56 -2.05
N THR A 17 6.08 -24.73 -1.76
CA THR A 17 6.53 -25.59 -0.65
C THR A 17 7.86 -26.30 -0.94
N ASN A 18 8.15 -26.65 -2.20
CA ASN A 18 9.43 -27.27 -2.58
C ASN A 18 10.61 -26.28 -2.60
N ASN A 19 10.37 -24.99 -2.85
CA ASN A 19 11.45 -23.98 -2.83
C ASN A 19 11.98 -23.67 -1.41
N ASN A 20 11.20 -23.90 -0.36
CA ASN A 20 11.70 -23.77 1.02
C ASN A 20 12.61 -24.94 1.46
N TYR A 21 12.59 -26.07 0.75
CA TYR A 21 13.46 -27.21 1.05
C TYR A 21 14.87 -27.08 0.46
N TYR A 22 15.10 -26.19 -0.52
CA TYR A 22 16.42 -26.00 -1.15
C TYR A 22 17.32 -24.96 -0.45
N ILE A 23 16.82 -24.19 0.51
CA ILE A 23 17.61 -23.14 1.17
C ILE A 23 18.52 -23.70 2.29
N ASN A 24 18.23 -24.89 2.82
CA ASN A 24 19.05 -25.48 3.90
C ASN A 24 20.21 -26.38 3.44
N ASP A 25 20.38 -26.65 2.14
CA ASP A 25 21.45 -27.53 1.62
C ASP A 25 22.41 -26.86 0.61
N MET A 26 22.39 -25.54 0.44
CA MET A 26 23.41 -24.82 -0.34
C MET A 26 24.33 -23.94 0.51
N ASN A 27 25.03 -24.58 1.44
CA ASN A 27 26.36 -24.14 1.85
C ASN A 27 27.41 -24.92 1.02
N SER A 28 27.59 -24.55 -0.25
CA SER A 28 28.90 -24.64 -0.91
C SER A 28 28.89 -23.98 -2.29
N THR A 29 29.95 -23.21 -2.53
CA THR A 29 30.45 -22.70 -3.82
C THR A 29 29.67 -21.57 -4.51
N SER A 30 30.27 -20.38 -4.43
CA SER A 30 30.05 -19.22 -5.28
C SER A 30 29.98 -19.58 -6.77
N ASN A 31 28.98 -19.07 -7.47
CA ASN A 31 29.17 -18.43 -8.76
C ASN A 31 27.98 -17.52 -9.13
N THR A 32 28.35 -16.32 -9.53
CA THR A 32 27.55 -15.28 -10.17
C THR A 32 26.76 -15.84 -11.35
N ILE A 33 25.43 -15.70 -11.35
CA ILE A 33 24.63 -15.76 -12.58
C ILE A 33 23.67 -14.58 -12.59
N GLU A 34 23.73 -13.89 -13.71
CA GLU A 34 23.10 -12.63 -14.05
C GLU A 34 21.56 -12.71 -14.05
N LYS A 35 20.96 -11.56 -13.73
CA LYS A 35 19.57 -11.21 -14.04
C LYS A 35 19.27 -11.49 -15.52
N SER A 36 18.32 -12.36 -15.79
CA SER A 36 17.58 -12.38 -17.06
C SER A 36 16.10 -12.68 -16.79
N THR A 37 15.30 -11.66 -17.08
CA THR A 37 13.88 -11.67 -17.45
C THR A 37 13.38 -12.97 -18.09
N THR A 38 12.34 -13.60 -17.51
CA THR A 38 10.98 -13.79 -18.08
C THR A 38 10.17 -14.75 -17.19
N ASP A 39 9.27 -14.20 -16.36
CA ASP A 39 8.28 -14.95 -15.54
C ASP A 39 7.16 -15.64 -16.37
N THR A 40 7.35 -15.79 -17.68
CA THR A 40 6.38 -16.37 -18.62
C THR A 40 6.82 -17.67 -19.28
N ASP A 41 8.10 -18.05 -19.21
CA ASP A 41 8.61 -19.23 -19.93
C ASP A 41 8.70 -20.53 -19.09
N ILE A 42 8.41 -20.47 -17.79
CA ILE A 42 8.34 -21.67 -16.93
C ILE A 42 6.98 -22.39 -17.06
N LEU A 43 5.96 -21.72 -17.62
CA LEU A 43 4.60 -22.26 -17.77
C LEU A 43 4.41 -23.23 -18.96
N ALA A 44 5.42 -23.44 -19.81
CA ALA A 44 5.28 -24.24 -21.03
C ALA A 44 5.94 -25.64 -20.98
N LYS A 45 6.40 -26.11 -19.80
CA LYS A 45 6.99 -27.46 -19.63
C LYS A 45 6.56 -28.16 -18.34
N SER A 46 5.26 -28.17 -18.02
CA SER A 46 4.74 -28.98 -16.90
C SER A 46 3.73 -30.05 -17.33
N ASP A 47 3.95 -30.72 -18.46
CA ASP A 47 3.08 -31.82 -18.92
C ASP A 47 3.45 -33.18 -18.29
N ASN A 48 3.76 -33.21 -16.98
CA ASN A 48 3.73 -34.39 -16.08
C ASN A 48 4.46 -34.12 -14.75
N CYS A 49 4.04 -33.11 -13.99
CA CYS A 49 4.39 -33.07 -12.56
C CYS A 49 3.25 -33.77 -11.80
N GLU A 50 3.39 -35.08 -11.54
CA GLU A 50 2.46 -35.77 -10.64
C GLU A 50 2.52 -35.11 -9.27
N ILE A 51 1.48 -34.32 -8.96
CA ILE A 51 1.30 -33.74 -7.64
C ILE A 51 1.05 -34.91 -6.68
N SER A 52 1.92 -35.07 -5.68
CA SER A 52 1.78 -36.13 -4.68
C SER A 52 0.44 -36.02 -3.96
N ASP A 53 -0.17 -37.17 -3.64
CA ASP A 53 -1.43 -37.19 -2.91
C ASP A 53 -1.31 -36.53 -1.52
N ASP A 54 -0.10 -36.55 -0.94
CA ASP A 54 0.20 -35.85 0.30
C ASP A 54 0.11 -34.33 0.15
N ALA A 55 0.58 -33.76 -0.97
CA ALA A 55 0.46 -32.34 -1.27
C ALA A 55 -1.01 -31.93 -1.53
N LYS A 56 -1.81 -32.79 -2.17
CA LYS A 56 -3.25 -32.56 -2.38
C LYS A 56 -4.00 -32.54 -1.03
N ILE A 57 -3.70 -33.50 -0.15
CA ILE A 57 -4.31 -33.59 1.18
C ILE A 57 -3.90 -32.38 2.03
N GLN A 58 -2.63 -32.00 2.01
CA GLN A 58 -2.13 -30.81 2.71
C GLN A 58 -2.83 -29.53 2.22
N TYR A 59 -2.97 -29.34 0.89
CA TYR A 59 -3.67 -28.20 0.33
C TYR A 59 -5.16 -28.16 0.73
N ALA A 60 -5.83 -29.31 0.70
CA ALA A 60 -7.22 -29.44 1.14
C ALA A 60 -7.38 -29.05 2.61
N TYR A 61 -6.51 -29.55 3.49
CA TYR A 61 -6.50 -29.17 4.91
C TYR A 61 -6.19 -27.70 5.12
N MET A 62 -5.23 -27.14 4.40
CA MET A 62 -4.88 -25.72 4.50
C MET A 62 -6.09 -24.85 4.10
N THR A 63 -6.76 -25.22 3.00
CA THR A 63 -7.97 -24.54 2.52
C THR A 63 -9.09 -24.61 3.56
N GLU A 64 -9.29 -25.79 4.17
CA GLU A 64 -10.30 -25.97 5.20
C GLU A 64 -9.99 -25.16 6.48
N ILE A 65 -8.72 -25.05 6.87
CA ILE A 65 -8.26 -24.19 7.97
C ILE A 65 -8.54 -22.72 7.65
N LYS A 66 -8.16 -22.24 6.45
CA LYS A 66 -8.35 -20.85 6.02
C LYS A 66 -9.84 -20.45 5.91
N ASN A 67 -10.72 -21.39 5.54
CA ASN A 67 -12.17 -21.17 5.44
C ASN A 67 -12.90 -21.07 6.80
N SER A 68 -12.17 -21.06 7.92
CA SER A 68 -12.74 -20.84 9.26
C SER A 68 -13.29 -19.42 9.48
N ASN A 69 -13.05 -18.47 8.57
CA ASN A 69 -13.52 -17.08 8.64
C ASN A 69 -14.96 -16.83 8.17
N ASN A 70 -15.79 -17.87 7.98
CA ASN A 70 -17.17 -17.70 7.52
C ASN A 70 -18.15 -17.33 8.64
N SER A 71 -18.21 -16.04 8.98
CA SER A 71 -19.49 -15.35 9.05
C SER A 71 -19.71 -14.62 7.72
N ILE A 72 -20.45 -15.26 6.80
CA ILE A 72 -21.22 -14.70 5.67
C ILE A 72 -20.64 -13.39 5.08
N SER A 73 -19.92 -13.41 3.95
CA SER A 73 -20.59 -13.46 2.64
C SER A 73 -19.77 -14.19 1.58
N SER A 74 -20.35 -15.27 1.06
CA SER A 74 -19.98 -15.81 -0.24
C SER A 74 -20.32 -14.80 -1.34
N SER A 75 -19.31 -14.16 -1.92
CA SER A 75 -19.40 -13.63 -3.29
C SER A 75 -18.38 -14.39 -4.15
N SER A 76 -18.80 -15.54 -4.64
CA SER A 76 -18.28 -16.10 -5.89
C SER A 76 -18.69 -15.15 -7.01
N ASP A 77 -17.86 -14.12 -7.23
CA ASP A 77 -17.77 -13.30 -8.45
C ASP A 77 -16.64 -12.29 -8.20
N ILE A 78 -15.39 -12.72 -8.39
CA ILE A 78 -14.28 -11.78 -8.59
C ILE A 78 -14.46 -11.21 -10.00
N LYS A 79 -15.42 -10.29 -10.15
CA LYS A 79 -15.25 -9.22 -11.12
C LYS A 79 -14.15 -8.33 -10.55
N HIS A 80 -13.09 -8.13 -11.31
CA HIS A 80 -12.15 -7.02 -11.11
C HIS A 80 -12.96 -5.72 -11.12
N SER A 81 -13.38 -5.28 -9.93
CA SER A 81 -13.73 -3.91 -9.66
C SER A 81 -12.42 -3.19 -9.36
N GLU A 82 -11.86 -2.56 -10.39
CA GLU A 82 -11.15 -1.30 -10.19
C GLU A 82 -12.14 -0.33 -9.50
N ASN A 83 -11.64 0.49 -8.57
CA ASN A 83 -12.37 1.47 -7.75
C ASN A 83 -13.02 0.90 -6.46
N THR A 84 -12.28 0.98 -5.34
CA THR A 84 -12.32 2.05 -4.32
C THR A 84 -11.71 1.52 -3.01
N THR A 85 -10.43 1.76 -2.75
CA THR A 85 -9.80 1.53 -1.44
C THR A 85 -9.85 2.82 -0.65
N ASP A 86 -10.94 3.06 0.09
CA ASP A 86 -11.06 4.20 1.00
C ASP A 86 -10.40 3.92 2.38
N THR A 87 -9.90 2.70 2.60
CA THR A 87 -9.23 2.27 3.84
C THR A 87 -7.74 1.99 3.63
N PHE A 88 -6.93 2.14 4.69
CA PHE A 88 -5.47 1.95 4.65
C PHE A 88 -5.05 0.50 4.31
N ILE A 89 -5.89 -0.46 4.71
CA ILE A 89 -5.68 -1.90 4.60
C ILE A 89 -5.84 -2.44 3.17
N SER A 90 -5.04 -3.45 2.80
CA SER A 90 -5.11 -4.11 1.50
C SER A 90 -6.37 -4.96 1.32
N LYS A 91 -6.76 -5.20 0.06
CA LYS A 91 -7.92 -6.05 -0.29
C LYS A 91 -7.75 -7.51 0.14
N ASP A 92 -6.51 -7.96 0.31
CA ASP A 92 -6.14 -9.33 0.71
C ASP A 92 -5.75 -9.43 2.20
N SER A 93 -6.14 -8.42 2.99
CA SER A 93 -5.91 -8.36 4.42
C SER A 93 -6.45 -9.56 5.18
N VAL A 94 -5.71 -9.97 6.19
CA VAL A 94 -6.08 -11.08 7.08
C VAL A 94 -6.32 -10.54 8.48
N ASP A 95 -7.53 -10.75 9.00
CA ASP A 95 -7.87 -10.35 10.37
C ASP A 95 -7.02 -11.14 11.39
N PRO A 96 -6.40 -10.47 12.40
CA PRO A 96 -5.60 -11.14 13.43
C PRO A 96 -6.32 -12.28 14.17
N SER A 97 -7.66 -12.29 14.16
CA SER A 97 -8.48 -13.39 14.66
C SER A 97 -8.18 -14.74 13.97
N PHE A 98 -7.46 -14.76 12.84
CA PHE A 98 -6.97 -15.99 12.23
C PHE A 98 -6.15 -16.85 13.20
N ILE A 99 -5.42 -16.24 14.15
CA ILE A 99 -4.64 -16.97 15.16
C ILE A 99 -5.55 -17.93 15.93
N GLU A 100 -6.69 -17.44 16.43
CA GLU A 100 -7.65 -18.24 17.18
C GLU A 100 -8.43 -19.18 16.26
N ASN A 101 -8.96 -18.64 15.16
CA ASN A 101 -9.84 -19.37 14.24
C ASN A 101 -9.13 -20.57 13.60
N TYR A 102 -7.89 -20.38 13.14
CA TYR A 102 -7.11 -21.45 12.51
C TYR A 102 -6.74 -22.51 13.53
N THR A 103 -6.34 -22.11 14.75
CA THR A 103 -6.02 -23.05 15.83
C THR A 103 -7.25 -23.88 16.23
N LEU A 104 -8.42 -23.26 16.37
CA LEU A 104 -9.66 -23.95 16.71
C LEU A 104 -10.09 -24.91 15.61
N LYS A 105 -10.02 -24.49 14.35
CA LYS A 105 -10.36 -25.33 13.20
C LYS A 105 -9.40 -26.52 13.08
N TYR A 106 -8.10 -26.28 13.29
CA TYR A 106 -7.09 -27.33 13.39
C TYR A 106 -7.45 -28.36 14.48
N ALA A 107 -7.85 -27.90 15.68
CA ALA A 107 -8.25 -28.80 16.77
C ALA A 107 -9.47 -29.67 16.40
N GLN A 108 -10.47 -29.08 15.74
CA GLN A 108 -11.65 -29.82 15.25
C GLN A 108 -11.26 -30.89 14.22
N MET A 109 -10.40 -30.54 13.27
CA MET A 109 -9.93 -31.47 12.24
C MET A 109 -9.06 -32.59 12.84
N ARG A 110 -8.19 -32.26 13.79
CA ARG A 110 -7.37 -33.24 14.52
C ARG A 110 -8.26 -34.24 15.25
N LYS A 111 -9.28 -33.78 15.97
CA LYS A 111 -10.27 -34.65 16.64
C LYS A 111 -10.96 -35.57 15.65
N LYS A 112 -11.41 -35.04 14.52
CA LYS A 112 -12.08 -35.81 13.46
C LYS A 112 -11.18 -36.91 12.90
N ILE A 113 -9.93 -36.58 12.55
CA ILE A 113 -8.96 -37.56 12.03
C ILE A 113 -8.71 -38.68 13.05
N SER A 114 -8.55 -38.33 14.33
CA SER A 114 -8.35 -39.30 15.41
C SER A 114 -9.57 -40.19 15.70
N GLN A 115 -10.77 -39.80 15.25
CA GLN A 115 -12.01 -40.56 15.47
C GLN A 115 -12.44 -41.38 14.23
N GLU A 116 -12.08 -40.96 13.03
CA GLU A 116 -12.62 -41.50 11.77
C GLU A 116 -11.63 -42.35 10.95
N SER A 117 -10.34 -42.38 11.29
CA SER A 117 -9.32 -43.06 10.48
C SER A 117 -8.91 -44.41 11.07
N ASN A 118 -8.57 -45.38 10.20
CA ASN A 118 -7.88 -46.60 10.61
C ASN A 118 -6.51 -46.26 11.22
N ASP A 119 -6.07 -46.99 12.24
CA ASP A 119 -4.84 -46.72 13.01
C ASP A 119 -3.60 -46.46 12.13
N ASN A 120 -3.48 -47.16 11.00
CA ASN A 120 -2.34 -47.03 10.08
C ASN A 120 -2.31 -45.71 9.25
N GLU A 121 -3.42 -44.97 9.16
CA GLU A 121 -3.50 -43.72 8.38
C GLU A 121 -3.54 -42.45 9.25
N ILE A 122 -3.85 -42.59 10.54
CA ILE A 122 -3.99 -41.45 11.48
C ILE A 122 -2.72 -40.61 11.47
N ASP A 123 -1.56 -41.23 11.69
CA ASP A 123 -0.27 -40.53 11.78
C ASP A 123 0.08 -39.76 10.51
N LYS A 124 -0.23 -40.34 9.34
CA LYS A 124 0.03 -39.71 8.05
C LYS A 124 -0.86 -38.48 7.85
N LYS A 125 -2.16 -38.60 8.13
CA LYS A 125 -3.13 -37.49 8.01
C LYS A 125 -2.84 -36.38 9.02
N LEU A 126 -2.46 -36.72 10.25
CA LEU A 126 -2.09 -35.74 11.28
C LEU A 126 -0.82 -34.97 10.89
N LYS A 127 0.21 -35.63 10.34
CA LYS A 127 1.41 -34.94 9.84
C LYS A 127 1.08 -33.98 8.70
N SER A 128 0.22 -34.37 7.76
CA SER A 128 -0.22 -33.48 6.69
C SER A 128 -1.05 -32.30 7.21
N LEU A 129 -1.88 -32.53 8.25
CA LEU A 129 -2.65 -31.47 8.91
C LEU A 129 -1.74 -30.49 9.66
N ASP A 130 -0.72 -30.98 10.38
CA ASP A 130 0.25 -30.14 11.07
C ASP A 130 0.97 -29.22 10.07
N LYS A 131 1.45 -29.77 8.96
CA LYS A 131 2.10 -28.99 7.90
C LYS A 131 1.15 -27.96 7.29
N ALA A 132 -0.09 -28.36 7.01
CA ALA A 132 -1.12 -27.46 6.49
C ALA A 132 -1.44 -26.29 7.43
N TYR A 133 -1.43 -26.53 8.75
CA TYR A 133 -1.61 -25.48 9.75
C TYR A 133 -0.46 -24.48 9.75
N TYR A 134 0.79 -24.95 9.78
CA TYR A 134 1.96 -24.05 9.78
C TYR A 134 2.03 -23.22 8.50
N ASP A 135 1.72 -23.80 7.34
CA ASP A 135 1.66 -23.05 6.07
C ASP A 135 0.54 -22.02 6.08
N ALA A 136 -0.65 -22.37 6.59
CA ALA A 136 -1.77 -21.43 6.71
C ALA A 136 -1.43 -20.24 7.60
N VAL A 137 -0.80 -20.50 8.75
CA VAL A 137 -0.36 -19.47 9.70
C VAL A 137 0.73 -18.59 9.09
N ASN A 138 1.73 -19.18 8.44
CA ASN A 138 2.82 -18.42 7.83
C ASN A 138 2.32 -17.50 6.70
N ASP A 139 1.41 -17.99 5.85
CA ASP A 139 0.78 -17.18 4.80
C ASP A 139 -0.03 -16.01 5.39
N ALA A 140 -0.86 -16.28 6.40
CA ALA A 140 -1.68 -15.27 7.07
C ALA A 140 -0.81 -14.21 7.78
N ALA A 141 0.22 -14.65 8.51
CA ALA A 141 1.15 -13.78 9.20
C ALA A 141 1.92 -12.88 8.23
N LYS A 142 2.30 -13.40 7.05
CA LYS A 142 2.94 -12.61 6.00
C LYS A 142 2.03 -11.50 5.50
N ASN A 143 0.77 -11.80 5.18
CA ASN A 143 -0.17 -10.80 4.68
C ASN A 143 -0.45 -9.70 5.72
N LEU A 144 -0.69 -10.09 6.97
CA LEU A 144 -0.86 -9.14 8.07
C LEU A 144 0.38 -8.25 8.26
N SER A 145 1.58 -8.83 8.12
CA SER A 145 2.83 -8.07 8.24
C SER A 145 3.02 -7.04 7.14
N LEU A 146 2.54 -7.31 5.92
CA LEU A 146 2.59 -6.37 4.80
C LEU A 146 1.67 -5.16 5.04
N ASP A 147 0.49 -5.35 5.60
CA ASP A 147 -0.41 -4.23 5.95
C ASP A 147 0.21 -3.32 7.02
N PHE A 148 0.85 -3.91 8.04
CA PHE A 148 1.56 -3.17 9.09
C PHE A 148 2.81 -2.47 8.52
N GLU A 149 3.59 -3.15 7.69
CA GLU A 149 4.75 -2.56 7.01
C GLU A 149 4.34 -1.36 6.16
N LYS A 150 3.28 -1.49 5.36
CA LYS A 150 2.73 -0.40 4.56
C LYS A 150 2.40 0.81 5.43
N PHE A 151 1.80 0.59 6.62
CA PHE A 151 1.45 1.68 7.54
C PHE A 151 2.67 2.34 8.17
N PHE A 152 3.56 1.55 8.76
CA PHE A 152 4.71 2.09 9.47
C PHE A 152 5.79 2.65 8.55
N ASN A 153 5.83 2.24 7.28
CA ASN A 153 6.78 2.74 6.28
C ASN A 153 6.15 3.73 5.29
N TYR A 154 4.88 4.10 5.44
CA TYR A 154 4.17 4.99 4.50
C TYR A 154 4.92 6.31 4.28
N SER A 155 5.33 7.00 5.35
CA SER A 155 6.03 8.28 5.23
C SER A 155 7.32 8.19 4.41
N TYR A 156 8.02 7.05 4.49
CA TYR A 156 9.22 6.79 3.70
C TYR A 156 8.91 6.62 2.21
N ASN A 157 7.83 5.91 1.90
CA ASN A 157 7.42 5.65 0.52
C ASN A 157 6.88 6.90 -0.17
N GLU A 158 6.12 7.73 0.56
CA GLU A 158 5.40 8.88 -0.02
C GLU A 158 6.22 10.16 -0.03
N TRP A 159 7.11 10.35 0.95
CA TRP A 159 8.04 11.48 0.98
C TRP A 159 9.50 11.03 1.16
N PRO A 160 10.10 10.36 0.15
CA PRO A 160 11.46 9.81 0.23
C PRO A 160 12.55 10.89 0.25
N TYR A 161 12.17 12.16 0.12
CA TYR A 161 13.08 13.30 0.00
C TYR A 161 13.59 13.84 1.35
N ASP A 162 13.15 13.25 2.47
CA ASP A 162 13.67 13.58 3.79
C ASP A 162 14.94 12.78 4.12
N LYS A 163 16.10 13.45 4.18
CA LYS A 163 17.44 12.83 4.27
C LYS A 163 17.87 12.44 5.70
N SER A 164 16.96 12.17 6.62
CA SER A 164 17.34 11.72 7.97
C SER A 164 17.60 10.22 8.00
N ASP A 165 18.85 9.77 8.17
CA ASP A 165 19.33 8.37 8.34
C ASP A 165 18.23 7.28 8.34
N VAL A 166 17.72 6.98 7.15
CA VAL A 166 16.42 6.31 6.97
C VAL A 166 16.53 4.79 7.16
N ALA A 167 17.73 4.23 7.02
CA ALA A 167 17.97 2.79 7.20
C ALA A 167 17.64 2.27 8.62
N SER A 168 17.53 3.16 9.62
CA SER A 168 17.23 2.80 11.02
C SER A 168 15.75 2.85 11.40
N LYS A 169 14.85 3.30 10.49
CA LYS A 169 13.44 3.59 10.82
C LYS A 169 12.41 2.67 10.17
N ASN A 170 12.83 1.78 9.26
CA ASN A 170 11.89 0.87 8.61
C ASN A 170 11.33 -0.14 9.61
N PHE A 171 10.03 -0.37 9.52
CA PHE A 171 9.35 -1.45 10.21
C PHE A 171 9.89 -2.79 9.74
N ASP A 172 10.49 -3.53 10.66
CA ASP A 172 10.94 -4.90 10.43
C ASP A 172 9.74 -5.85 10.37
N ALA A 173 9.22 -6.03 9.15
CA ALA A 173 8.08 -6.88 8.86
C ALA A 173 8.36 -8.36 9.16
N GLU A 174 9.61 -8.82 9.02
CA GLU A 174 9.96 -10.22 9.28
C GLU A 174 9.99 -10.51 10.79
N SER A 175 10.53 -9.59 11.61
CA SER A 175 10.43 -9.70 13.07
C SER A 175 8.97 -9.70 13.55
N PHE A 176 8.11 -8.84 12.98
CA PHE A 176 6.69 -8.82 13.32
C PHE A 176 5.98 -10.11 12.89
N LYS A 177 6.22 -10.59 11.67
CA LYS A 177 5.72 -11.89 11.18
C LYS A 177 6.08 -13.03 12.13
N ASN A 178 7.35 -13.09 12.55
CA ASN A 178 7.82 -14.11 13.48
C ASN A 178 7.13 -14.02 14.86
N ASN A 179 6.85 -12.81 15.34
CA ASN A 179 6.05 -12.60 16.54
C ASN A 179 4.61 -13.12 16.37
N VAL A 180 3.94 -12.84 15.25
CA VAL A 180 2.60 -13.35 14.92
C VAL A 180 2.59 -14.89 14.89
N ILE A 181 3.59 -15.52 14.27
CA ILE A 181 3.75 -16.99 14.26
C ILE A 181 3.95 -17.53 15.67
N SER A 182 4.72 -16.84 16.51
CA SER A 182 4.93 -17.20 17.92
C SER A 182 3.62 -17.19 18.73
N LEU A 183 2.75 -16.20 18.48
CA LEU A 183 1.41 -16.14 19.08
C LEU A 183 0.54 -17.31 18.60
N ALA A 184 0.56 -17.65 17.31
CA ALA A 184 -0.14 -18.83 16.78
C ALA A 184 0.39 -20.15 17.36
N ASN A 185 1.70 -20.27 17.62
CA ASN A 185 2.29 -21.42 18.30
C ASN A 185 1.88 -21.48 19.77
N THR A 186 1.71 -20.32 20.41
CA THR A 186 1.17 -20.22 21.78
C THR A 186 -0.26 -20.75 21.84
N ALA A 187 -1.12 -20.35 20.90
CA ALA A 187 -2.48 -20.89 20.78
C ALA A 187 -2.46 -22.41 20.51
N LEU A 188 -1.63 -22.88 19.56
CA LEU A 188 -1.47 -24.30 19.24
C LEU A 188 -1.02 -25.12 20.46
N SER A 189 -0.18 -24.57 21.33
CA SER A 189 0.28 -25.27 22.54
C SER A 189 -0.88 -25.64 23.48
N VAL A 190 -1.92 -24.80 23.56
CA VAL A 190 -3.13 -25.06 24.35
C VAL A 190 -3.88 -26.26 23.76
N VAL A 191 -4.02 -26.32 22.43
CA VAL A 191 -4.63 -27.47 21.72
C VAL A 191 -3.84 -28.74 21.99
N ASN A 192 -2.53 -28.71 21.80
CA ASN A 192 -1.67 -29.87 22.00
C ASN A 192 -1.75 -30.41 23.43
N GLN A 193 -1.84 -29.52 24.42
CA GLN A 193 -2.02 -29.91 25.81
C GLN A 193 -3.41 -30.50 26.06
N ALA A 194 -4.47 -29.88 25.52
CA ALA A 194 -5.84 -30.38 25.63
C ALA A 194 -6.01 -31.79 25.06
N PHE A 195 -5.34 -32.11 23.95
CA PHE A 195 -5.31 -33.47 23.39
C PHE A 195 -4.51 -34.47 24.23
N LYS A 196 -3.42 -34.04 24.89
CA LYS A 196 -2.67 -34.91 25.81
C LYS A 196 -3.45 -35.23 27.07
N ASP A 197 -4.18 -34.24 27.59
CA ASP A 197 -4.95 -34.36 28.83
C ASP A 197 -6.36 -34.94 28.62
N ASN A 198 -6.73 -35.21 27.35
CA ASN A 198 -8.09 -35.60 26.95
C ASN A 198 -9.18 -34.63 27.45
N ASN A 199 -8.85 -33.34 27.56
CA ASN A 199 -9.75 -32.29 28.02
C ASN A 199 -9.88 -31.21 26.96
N LEU A 200 -10.87 -31.39 26.08
CA LEU A 200 -11.17 -30.45 24.99
C LEU A 200 -12.24 -29.41 25.38
N ASP A 201 -12.71 -29.44 26.63
CA ASP A 201 -13.74 -28.52 27.10
C ASP A 201 -13.17 -27.10 27.22
N ASN A 202 -13.98 -26.10 26.83
CA ASN A 202 -13.62 -24.68 26.90
C ASN A 202 -12.33 -24.30 26.13
N LEU A 203 -11.96 -25.05 25.09
CA LEU A 203 -10.73 -24.84 24.34
C LEU A 203 -10.57 -23.40 23.81
N GLN A 204 -11.65 -22.80 23.29
CA GLN A 204 -11.65 -21.40 22.84
C GLN A 204 -11.29 -20.43 23.96
N ALA A 205 -11.97 -20.50 25.10
CA ALA A 205 -11.68 -19.65 26.25
C ALA A 205 -10.24 -19.86 26.77
N ASN A 206 -9.72 -21.10 26.72
CA ASN A 206 -8.35 -21.39 27.12
C ASN A 206 -7.32 -20.77 26.16
N ILE A 207 -7.58 -20.76 24.86
CA ILE A 207 -6.76 -20.09 23.85
C ILE A 207 -6.78 -18.58 24.07
N GLU A 208 -7.97 -17.97 24.15
CA GLU A 208 -8.17 -16.53 24.38
C GLU A 208 -7.44 -16.08 25.65
N ASN A 209 -7.60 -16.83 26.76
CA ASN A 209 -6.90 -16.56 28.01
C ASN A 209 -5.38 -16.66 27.86
N LYS A 210 -4.88 -17.67 27.12
CA LYS A 210 -3.43 -17.85 26.95
C LYS A 210 -2.82 -16.70 26.14
N LEU A 211 -3.49 -16.28 25.06
CA LEU A 211 -3.05 -15.18 24.21
C LEU A 211 -3.12 -13.83 24.94
N SER A 212 -4.20 -13.57 25.68
CA SER A 212 -4.38 -12.32 26.43
C SER A 212 -3.35 -12.12 27.54
N ASN A 213 -2.77 -13.20 28.05
CA ASN A 213 -1.72 -13.17 29.07
C ASN A 213 -0.31 -12.96 28.50
N VAL A 214 -0.14 -12.96 27.17
CA VAL A 214 1.15 -12.62 26.55
C VAL A 214 1.37 -11.12 26.72
N LYS A 215 2.43 -10.76 27.45
CA LYS A 215 2.80 -9.35 27.65
C LYS A 215 3.33 -8.78 26.33
N SER A 216 3.00 -7.52 26.07
CA SER A 216 3.62 -6.80 24.95
C SER A 216 5.12 -6.66 25.20
N GLY A 217 5.91 -6.79 24.13
CA GLY A 217 7.33 -6.45 24.14
C GLY A 217 7.54 -4.94 24.21
N ILE A 218 8.81 -4.54 24.16
CA ILE A 218 9.23 -3.13 24.25
C ILE A 218 9.11 -2.45 22.87
N THR A 219 9.14 -3.24 21.80
CA THR A 219 9.11 -2.73 20.42
C THR A 219 7.77 -2.98 19.74
N ILE A 220 7.43 -2.14 18.76
CA ILE A 220 6.22 -2.30 17.95
C ILE A 220 6.17 -3.63 17.16
N LYS A 221 7.30 -4.30 16.98
CA LYS A 221 7.34 -5.61 16.28
C LYS A 221 6.97 -6.76 17.20
N GLU A 222 6.97 -6.53 18.51
CA GLU A 222 6.68 -7.50 19.57
C GLU A 222 5.33 -7.19 20.25
N MET A 223 4.39 -6.59 19.51
CA MET A 223 3.03 -6.37 20.01
C MET A 223 2.41 -7.68 20.47
N ASN A 224 1.69 -7.64 21.59
CA ASN A 224 0.89 -8.80 22.00
C ASN A 224 -0.36 -8.95 21.11
N TYR A 225 -1.09 -10.03 21.32
CA TYR A 225 -2.27 -10.35 20.52
C TYR A 225 -3.36 -9.26 20.55
N ASN A 226 -3.60 -8.66 21.72
CA ASN A 226 -4.63 -7.63 21.87
C ASN A 226 -4.23 -6.32 21.16
N ASP A 227 -2.97 -5.90 21.31
CA ASP A 227 -2.42 -4.74 20.61
C ASP A 227 -2.52 -4.91 19.09
N ILE A 228 -2.18 -6.09 18.56
CA ILE A 228 -2.29 -6.36 17.12
C ILE A 228 -3.75 -6.20 16.64
N LYS A 229 -4.74 -6.72 17.39
CA LYS A 229 -6.16 -6.57 17.05
C LYS A 229 -6.63 -5.13 17.09
N GLU A 230 -6.22 -4.37 18.11
CA GLU A 230 -6.61 -2.97 18.25
C GLU A 230 -5.96 -2.10 17.16
N VAL A 231 -4.70 -2.35 16.81
CA VAL A 231 -4.04 -1.66 15.70
C VAL A 231 -4.67 -2.02 14.35
N ASP A 232 -4.97 -3.31 14.10
CA ASP A 232 -5.66 -3.72 12.88
C ASP A 232 -7.04 -3.05 12.74
N ASN A 233 -7.83 -3.02 13.82
CA ASN A 233 -9.12 -2.30 13.85
C ASN A 233 -8.96 -0.79 13.62
N PHE A 234 -7.90 -0.19 14.17
CA PHE A 234 -7.56 1.20 13.89
C PHE A 234 -7.25 1.42 12.40
N LEU A 235 -6.44 0.56 11.78
CA LEU A 235 -6.08 0.66 10.36
C LEU A 235 -7.28 0.48 9.42
N LYS A 236 -8.28 -0.32 9.80
CA LYS A 236 -9.56 -0.46 9.05
C LYS A 236 -10.33 0.86 8.98
N ASN A 237 -10.18 1.73 9.98
CA ASN A 237 -10.90 3.00 10.07
C ASN A 237 -10.08 4.19 9.56
N LEU A 238 -8.76 4.07 9.47
CA LEU A 238 -7.89 5.14 9.02
C LEU A 238 -8.15 5.48 7.54
N PRO A 239 -8.37 6.76 7.19
CA PRO A 239 -8.62 7.15 5.81
C PRO A 239 -7.41 6.82 4.94
N ASN A 240 -7.68 6.31 3.75
CA ASN A 240 -6.63 6.17 2.75
C ASN A 240 -6.35 7.54 2.11
N PHE A 241 -5.15 8.05 2.31
CA PHE A 241 -4.70 9.26 1.66
C PHE A 241 -4.62 9.04 0.13
N LYS A 242 -5.27 9.90 -0.65
CA LYS A 242 -5.23 9.83 -2.11
C LYS A 242 -4.16 10.77 -2.64
N ASN A 243 -3.27 10.22 -3.46
CA ASN A 243 -2.25 10.99 -4.15
C ASN A 243 -2.86 11.83 -5.26
N HIS A 244 -2.16 12.88 -5.66
CA HIS A 244 -2.56 13.72 -6.78
C HIS A 244 -2.13 13.03 -8.08
N ARG A 245 -3.08 12.70 -8.97
CA ARG A 245 -2.79 11.93 -10.19
C ARG A 245 -2.72 12.81 -11.43
N GLN A 246 -1.79 12.45 -12.32
CA GLN A 246 -1.60 13.06 -13.64
C GLN A 246 -2.22 12.17 -14.74
N GLU A 247 -2.85 12.79 -15.73
CA GLU A 247 -3.01 12.22 -17.07
C GLU A 247 -2.36 13.15 -18.09
N ASN A 248 -1.33 12.64 -18.79
CA ASN A 248 -0.75 13.30 -19.95
C ASN A 248 -1.55 12.91 -21.19
N PHE A 249 -2.11 13.89 -21.89
CA PHE A 249 -2.67 13.66 -23.22
C PHE A 249 -1.61 13.91 -24.30
N ASP A 250 -1.72 13.16 -25.41
CA ASP A 250 -0.80 13.25 -26.55
C ASP A 250 -0.77 14.65 -27.20
N ASP A 251 -1.80 15.48 -26.97
CA ASP A 251 -1.88 16.86 -27.47
C ASP A 251 -1.19 17.88 -26.56
N GLY A 252 -0.50 17.42 -25.51
CA GLY A 252 0.18 18.26 -24.51
C GLY A 252 -0.77 19.00 -23.57
N THR A 253 -2.09 18.77 -23.67
CA THR A 253 -3.06 19.37 -22.76
C THR A 253 -3.18 18.54 -21.49
N TYR A 254 -3.39 19.24 -20.37
CA TYR A 254 -3.67 18.63 -19.08
C TYR A 254 -5.14 18.81 -18.79
N LYS A 255 -5.81 17.70 -18.44
CA LYS A 255 -7.10 17.76 -17.76
C LYS A 255 -6.91 17.17 -16.36
N PRO A 256 -7.49 17.78 -15.32
CA PRO A 256 -7.51 17.14 -14.01
C PRO A 256 -8.17 15.77 -14.15
N VAL A 257 -7.49 14.74 -13.65
CA VAL A 257 -8.05 13.39 -13.62
C VAL A 257 -9.33 13.45 -12.78
N PRO A 258 -10.48 12.97 -13.30
CA PRO A 258 -11.70 12.89 -12.51
C PRO A 258 -11.44 12.16 -11.18
N GLY A 259 -11.72 12.84 -10.07
CA GLY A 259 -11.48 12.29 -8.73
C GLY A 259 -10.15 12.68 -8.07
N ASN A 260 -9.36 13.60 -8.64
CA ASN A 260 -8.28 14.24 -7.91
C ASN A 260 -8.82 15.03 -6.72
N TRP A 261 -8.15 14.88 -5.58
CA TRP A 261 -8.43 15.67 -4.40
C TRP A 261 -7.99 17.12 -4.60
N SER A 262 -8.75 18.04 -4.02
CA SER A 262 -8.31 19.41 -3.79
C SER A 262 -7.46 19.50 -2.52
N THR A 263 -6.82 20.64 -2.28
CA THR A 263 -6.15 20.92 -1.00
C THR A 263 -7.11 20.87 0.19
N THR A 264 -8.41 21.16 -0.03
CA THR A 264 -9.46 21.03 1.00
C THR A 264 -9.78 19.57 1.31
N ASP A 265 -9.86 18.71 0.29
CA ASP A 265 -10.10 17.28 0.48
C ASP A 265 -8.93 16.62 1.23
N ALA A 266 -7.70 16.96 0.85
CA ALA A 266 -6.50 16.51 1.56
C ALA A 266 -6.49 16.97 3.03
N ALA A 267 -6.82 18.23 3.30
CA ALA A 267 -6.92 18.76 4.67
C ALA A 267 -8.00 18.04 5.51
N ASN A 268 -9.16 17.72 4.91
CA ASN A 268 -10.21 16.97 5.58
C ASN A 268 -9.75 15.54 5.94
N ALA A 269 -9.09 14.83 5.03
CA ALA A 269 -8.54 13.51 5.30
C ALA A 269 -7.47 13.53 6.41
N ILE A 270 -6.63 14.57 6.44
CA ILE A 270 -5.65 14.80 7.51
C ILE A 270 -6.36 15.02 8.86
N ASN A 271 -7.38 15.88 8.90
CA ASN A 271 -8.18 16.14 10.11
C ASN A 271 -8.84 14.85 10.63
N ASP A 272 -9.40 14.01 9.76
CA ASP A 272 -10.00 12.73 10.12
C ASP A 272 -8.95 11.75 10.68
N ALA A 273 -7.79 11.64 10.03
CA ALA A 273 -6.69 10.80 10.50
C ALA A 273 -6.20 11.25 11.89
N TYR A 274 -6.06 12.55 12.13
CA TYR A 274 -5.72 13.11 13.44
C TYR A 274 -6.75 12.75 14.50
N LYS A 275 -8.04 12.90 14.20
CA LYS A 275 -9.11 12.56 15.14
C LYS A 275 -9.07 11.09 15.53
N ILE A 276 -8.98 10.19 14.55
CA ILE A 276 -8.94 8.74 14.79
C ILE A 276 -7.68 8.37 15.60
N ALA A 277 -6.52 8.96 15.28
CA ALA A 277 -5.29 8.72 16.03
C ALA A 277 -5.38 9.21 17.49
N ASN A 278 -5.99 10.39 17.70
CA ASN A 278 -6.22 10.92 19.04
C ASN A 278 -7.22 10.08 19.84
N ASP A 279 -8.29 9.60 19.21
CA ASP A 279 -9.24 8.70 19.85
C ASP A 279 -8.58 7.35 20.21
N PHE A 280 -7.70 6.84 19.33
CA PHE A 280 -6.96 5.60 19.56
C PHE A 280 -6.01 5.70 20.76
N ILE A 281 -5.16 6.72 20.82
CA ILE A 281 -4.19 6.88 21.93
C ILE A 281 -4.88 7.12 23.28
N ASN A 282 -6.04 7.76 23.29
CA ASN A 282 -6.82 8.00 24.51
C ASN A 282 -7.75 6.83 24.89
N SER A 283 -7.89 5.80 24.04
CA SER A 283 -8.84 4.71 24.26
C SER A 283 -8.46 3.77 25.40
N GLY A 284 -7.16 3.67 25.72
CA GLY A 284 -6.63 2.71 26.70
C GLY A 284 -6.78 1.23 26.28
N LYS A 285 -7.15 0.95 25.03
CA LYS A 285 -7.38 -0.42 24.53
C LYS A 285 -6.11 -1.16 24.13
N ALA A 286 -5.08 -0.43 23.72
CA ALA A 286 -3.75 -0.95 23.43
C ALA A 286 -2.75 -0.51 24.51
N SER A 287 -1.60 -1.18 24.59
CA SER A 287 -0.53 -0.78 25.48
C SER A 287 -0.01 0.63 25.17
N THR A 288 0.45 1.36 26.19
CA THR A 288 0.95 2.74 26.04
C THR A 288 2.01 2.86 24.95
N SER A 289 3.00 1.94 24.94
CA SER A 289 4.07 1.92 23.94
C SER A 289 3.55 1.74 22.51
N THR A 290 2.54 0.88 22.34
CA THR A 290 1.89 0.65 21.04
C THR A 290 1.11 1.89 20.61
N SER A 291 0.29 2.44 21.50
CA SER A 291 -0.50 3.64 21.25
C SER A 291 0.36 4.85 20.86
N GLU A 292 1.45 5.11 21.59
CA GLU A 292 2.40 6.17 21.27
C GLU A 292 3.09 5.96 19.93
N SER A 293 3.47 4.71 19.62
CA SER A 293 4.13 4.38 18.36
C SER A 293 3.19 4.56 17.16
N VAL A 294 1.94 4.08 17.26
CA VAL A 294 0.92 4.25 16.21
C VAL A 294 0.62 5.73 16.02
N TYR A 295 0.40 6.47 17.10
CA TYR A 295 0.15 7.91 17.03
C TYR A 295 1.31 8.66 16.36
N SER A 296 2.55 8.41 16.79
CA SER A 296 3.74 9.01 16.17
C SER A 296 3.87 8.66 14.68
N THR A 297 3.52 7.44 14.29
CA THR A 297 3.51 7.03 12.88
C THR A 297 2.44 7.77 12.09
N VAL A 298 1.24 7.98 12.63
CA VAL A 298 0.22 8.81 11.96
C VAL A 298 0.72 10.22 11.73
N LEU A 299 1.35 10.86 12.74
CA LEU A 299 1.90 12.21 12.59
C LEU A 299 2.93 12.28 11.45
N LYS A 300 3.83 11.29 11.39
CA LYS A 300 4.83 11.19 10.31
C LYS A 300 4.19 10.96 8.94
N ASN A 301 3.18 10.09 8.89
CA ASN A 301 2.47 9.79 7.65
C ASN A 301 1.70 11.01 7.15
N ILE A 302 1.09 11.79 8.04
CA ILE A 302 0.44 13.05 7.71
C ILE A 302 1.45 14.06 7.15
N ASP A 303 2.58 14.30 7.82
CA ASP A 303 3.61 15.23 7.34
C ASP A 303 4.15 14.82 5.95
N ALA A 304 4.41 13.52 5.76
CA ALA A 304 4.85 13.00 4.47
C ALA A 304 3.76 13.13 3.39
N TYR A 305 2.52 12.77 3.69
CA TYR A 305 1.41 12.93 2.77
C TYR A 305 1.20 14.39 2.37
N HIS A 306 1.23 15.29 3.36
CA HIS A 306 1.08 16.73 3.15
C HIS A 306 2.12 17.27 2.19
N LYS A 307 3.39 16.91 2.39
CA LYS A 307 4.50 17.29 1.48
C LYS A 307 4.37 16.63 0.11
N GLY A 308 4.09 15.33 0.07
CA GLY A 308 3.95 14.54 -1.16
C GLY A 308 2.83 15.08 -2.04
N PHE A 309 1.63 15.19 -1.49
CA PHE A 309 0.47 15.72 -2.18
C PHE A 309 0.69 17.16 -2.64
N ALA A 310 1.21 18.04 -1.78
CA ALA A 310 1.48 19.43 -2.17
C ALA A 310 2.54 19.54 -3.28
N PHE A 311 3.52 18.62 -3.30
CA PHE A 311 4.57 18.60 -4.30
C PHE A 311 4.01 18.17 -5.65
N GLU A 312 3.25 17.08 -5.68
CA GLU A 312 2.57 16.60 -6.87
C GLU A 312 1.62 17.69 -7.41
N PHE A 313 0.76 18.25 -6.54
CA PHE A 313 -0.19 19.30 -6.91
C PHE A 313 0.52 20.54 -7.47
N GLN A 314 1.57 21.04 -6.82
CA GLN A 314 2.28 22.24 -7.28
C GLN A 314 3.09 21.98 -8.55
N SER A 315 3.69 20.79 -8.68
CA SER A 315 4.37 20.36 -9.89
C SER A 315 3.40 20.37 -11.08
N ASP A 316 2.17 19.91 -10.85
CA ASP A 316 1.11 19.86 -11.87
C ASP A 316 0.62 21.25 -12.26
N GLU A 317 0.41 22.15 -11.30
CA GLU A 317 0.07 23.54 -11.60
C GLU A 317 1.14 24.24 -12.44
N ASN A 318 2.42 24.04 -12.08
CA ASN A 318 3.54 24.62 -12.84
C ASN A 318 3.58 24.04 -14.27
N GLN A 319 3.43 22.71 -14.42
CA GLN A 319 3.43 22.07 -15.73
C GLN A 319 2.23 22.49 -16.60
N GLY A 320 1.04 22.61 -16.00
CA GLY A 320 -0.15 23.09 -16.68
C GLY A 320 0.00 24.53 -17.18
N SER A 321 0.63 25.40 -16.38
CA SER A 321 0.93 26.78 -16.78
C SER A 321 1.92 26.83 -17.94
N ILE A 322 3.00 26.05 -17.87
CA ILE A 322 3.99 25.93 -18.97
C ILE A 322 3.31 25.48 -20.28
N ASN A 323 2.44 24.46 -20.22
CA ASN A 323 1.79 23.94 -21.42
C ASN A 323 0.80 24.93 -22.03
N LYS A 324 0.02 25.61 -21.19
CA LYS A 324 -0.92 26.65 -21.61
C LYS A 324 -0.19 27.81 -22.29
N ASP A 325 0.89 28.28 -21.68
CA ASP A 325 1.65 29.42 -22.19
C ASP A 325 2.45 29.05 -23.44
N ASN A 326 2.98 27.83 -23.54
CA ASN A 326 3.63 27.32 -24.76
C ASN A 326 2.64 27.25 -25.92
N LYS A 327 1.43 26.73 -25.68
CA LYS A 327 0.39 26.67 -26.71
C LYS A 327 -0.01 28.07 -27.18
N TYR A 328 -0.14 29.02 -26.27
CA TYR A 328 -0.46 30.41 -26.62
C TYR A 328 0.69 31.08 -27.38
N TYR A 329 1.94 30.80 -27.00
CA TYR A 329 3.14 31.27 -27.71
C TYR A 329 3.18 30.79 -29.16
N GLU A 330 2.93 29.50 -29.41
CA GLU A 330 2.89 28.96 -30.78
C GLU A 330 1.75 29.57 -31.63
N LEU A 331 0.57 29.80 -31.04
CA LEU A 331 -0.52 30.51 -31.73
C LEU A 331 -0.13 31.94 -32.13
N LEU A 332 0.54 32.67 -31.24
CA LEU A 332 1.03 34.03 -31.54
C LEU A 332 2.10 34.02 -32.64
N LYS A 333 2.96 32.99 -32.67
CA LYS A 333 3.99 32.83 -33.70
C LYS A 333 3.37 32.56 -35.07
N GLU A 334 2.37 31.67 -35.15
CA GLU A 334 1.61 31.43 -36.39
C GLU A 334 0.91 32.72 -36.87
N GLU A 335 0.34 33.49 -35.95
CA GLU A 335 -0.30 34.76 -36.28
C GLU A 335 0.70 35.80 -36.78
N TYR A 336 1.89 35.87 -36.16
CA TYR A 336 2.99 36.73 -36.60
C TYR A 336 3.40 36.40 -38.04
N GLU A 337 3.70 35.13 -38.34
CA GLU A 337 4.11 34.68 -39.69
C GLU A 337 3.04 34.98 -40.75
N LYS A 338 1.76 34.85 -40.39
CA LYS A 338 0.63 35.19 -41.26
C LYS A 338 0.61 36.68 -41.59
N TYR A 339 0.80 37.57 -40.61
CA TYR A 339 0.80 39.01 -40.84
C TYR A 339 2.08 39.51 -41.53
N GLU A 340 3.21 38.83 -41.31
CA GLU A 340 4.46 39.11 -42.02
C GLU A 340 4.29 38.87 -43.54
N LYS A 341 3.69 37.74 -43.94
CA LYS A 341 3.35 37.47 -45.34
C LYS A 341 2.41 38.52 -45.93
N LYS A 342 1.35 38.90 -45.19
CA LYS A 342 0.41 39.95 -45.62
C LYS A 342 1.08 41.33 -45.76
N LEU A 343 2.02 41.65 -44.89
CA LEU A 343 2.82 42.88 -44.96
C LEU A 343 3.67 42.89 -46.23
N GLU A 344 4.34 41.79 -46.55
CA GLU A 344 5.16 41.67 -47.76
C GLU A 344 4.32 41.83 -49.04
N GLU A 345 3.14 41.21 -49.10
CA GLU A 345 2.20 41.38 -50.22
C GLU A 345 1.70 42.82 -50.36
N ALA A 346 1.35 43.48 -49.24
CA ALA A 346 0.90 44.87 -49.24
C ALA A 346 2.01 45.82 -49.71
N ARG A 347 3.27 45.55 -49.33
CA ARG A 347 4.46 46.27 -49.82
C ARG A 347 4.62 46.10 -51.32
N LYS A 348 4.55 44.87 -51.85
CA LYS A 348 4.62 44.58 -53.30
C LYS A 348 3.54 45.30 -54.10
N LYS A 349 2.34 45.44 -53.54
CA LYS A 349 1.19 46.15 -54.17
C LYS A 349 1.17 47.66 -53.89
N SER A 350 2.17 48.22 -53.19
CA SER A 350 2.21 49.64 -52.79
C SER A 350 0.98 50.12 -51.99
N HIS A 351 0.31 49.23 -51.26
CA HIS A 351 -0.87 49.54 -50.45
C HIS A 351 -0.47 50.11 -49.08
N MET A 352 0.06 51.34 -49.05
CA MET A 352 0.72 51.92 -47.87
C MET A 352 -0.15 51.96 -46.60
N LYS A 353 -1.48 52.18 -46.73
CA LYS A 353 -2.40 52.13 -45.58
C LYS A 353 -2.41 50.75 -44.92
N MET A 354 -2.39 49.67 -45.70
CA MET A 354 -2.37 48.30 -45.18
C MET A 354 -1.01 47.94 -44.59
N VAL A 355 0.08 48.48 -45.15
CA VAL A 355 1.42 48.35 -44.57
C VAL A 355 1.44 48.88 -43.14
N LEU A 356 0.90 50.08 -42.89
CA LEU A 356 0.83 50.65 -41.54
C LEU A 356 -0.03 49.82 -40.58
N VAL A 357 -1.18 49.31 -41.03
CA VAL A 357 -2.05 48.45 -40.21
C VAL A 357 -1.33 47.15 -39.81
N TYR A 358 -0.70 46.47 -40.75
CA TYR A 358 0.00 45.21 -40.47
C TYR A 358 1.26 45.41 -39.62
N LEU A 359 1.99 46.51 -39.80
CA LEU A 359 3.10 46.85 -38.91
C LEU A 359 2.64 47.04 -37.47
N LYS A 360 1.49 47.70 -37.25
CA LYS A 360 0.91 47.84 -35.91
C LYS A 360 0.55 46.48 -35.31
N MET A 361 -0.15 45.63 -36.07
CA MET A 361 -0.52 44.28 -35.61
C MET A 361 0.71 43.43 -35.26
N LEU A 362 1.76 43.47 -36.08
CA LEU A 362 3.02 42.76 -35.79
C LEU A 362 3.70 43.29 -34.51
N SER A 363 3.65 44.60 -34.25
CA SER A 363 4.14 45.18 -33.00
C SER A 363 3.37 44.63 -31.79
N ASP A 364 2.03 44.68 -31.84
CA ASP A 364 1.18 44.20 -30.74
C ASP A 364 1.40 42.69 -30.48
N ILE A 365 1.59 41.88 -31.54
CA ILE A 365 1.93 40.45 -31.43
C ILE A 365 3.34 40.26 -30.84
N THR A 366 4.31 41.09 -31.23
CA THR A 366 5.69 41.02 -30.69
C THR A 366 5.74 41.29 -29.20
N ASP A 367 4.98 42.28 -28.73
CA ASP A 367 4.86 42.59 -27.30
C ASP A 367 4.26 41.39 -26.55
N SER A 368 3.17 40.81 -27.08
CA SER A 368 2.54 39.61 -26.52
C SER A 368 3.48 38.40 -26.47
N LEU A 369 4.26 38.16 -27.54
CA LEU A 369 5.26 37.09 -27.58
C LEU A 369 6.33 37.25 -26.50
N ASN A 370 6.79 38.48 -26.27
CA ASN A 370 7.78 38.75 -25.21
C ASN A 370 7.19 38.48 -23.82
N GLU A 371 5.97 38.94 -23.54
CA GLU A 371 5.29 38.69 -22.26
C GLU A 371 5.13 37.19 -21.96
N VAL A 372 4.65 36.41 -22.95
CA VAL A 372 4.45 34.96 -22.79
C VAL A 372 5.78 34.24 -22.62
N ARG A 373 6.83 34.64 -23.35
CA ARG A 373 8.17 34.07 -23.20
C ARG A 373 8.72 34.27 -21.79
N ASP A 374 8.52 35.44 -21.20
CA ASP A 374 9.03 35.73 -19.86
C ASP A 374 8.24 34.97 -18.79
N LYS A 375 6.91 34.82 -18.93
CA LYS A 375 6.10 33.92 -18.09
C LYS A 375 6.57 32.46 -18.17
N LEU A 376 6.83 31.96 -19.38
CA LEU A 376 7.36 30.61 -19.59
C LEU A 376 8.69 30.38 -18.87
N LYS A 377 9.60 31.36 -18.92
CA LYS A 377 10.87 31.26 -18.18
C LYS A 377 10.63 31.16 -16.68
N ASP A 378 9.74 31.98 -16.14
CA ASP A 378 9.42 32.00 -14.71
C ASP A 378 8.80 30.68 -14.25
N ASP A 379 7.85 30.11 -15.00
CA ASP A 379 7.20 28.86 -14.62
C ASP A 379 8.13 27.65 -14.77
N ILE A 380 8.99 27.62 -15.80
CA ILE A 380 10.06 26.62 -15.94
C ILE A 380 11.03 26.73 -14.75
N TYR A 381 11.37 27.95 -14.33
CA TYR A 381 12.23 28.16 -13.16
C TYR A 381 11.58 27.64 -11.88
N LYS A 382 10.31 27.96 -11.62
CA LYS A 382 9.57 27.45 -10.45
C LYS A 382 9.53 25.93 -10.42
N LYS A 383 9.21 25.30 -11.56
CA LYS A 383 9.19 23.84 -11.68
C LYS A 383 10.56 23.24 -11.37
N ASN A 384 11.61 23.74 -12.01
CA ASN A 384 12.98 23.23 -11.82
C ASN A 384 13.47 23.45 -10.39
N SER A 385 13.13 24.59 -9.77
CA SER A 385 13.47 24.90 -8.39
C SER A 385 12.81 23.88 -7.44
N LEU A 386 11.52 23.62 -7.60
CA LEU A 386 10.79 22.63 -6.81
C LEU A 386 11.38 21.21 -6.99
N SER A 387 11.66 20.79 -8.23
CA SER A 387 12.29 19.49 -8.50
C SER A 387 13.70 19.37 -7.90
N SER A 388 14.48 20.46 -7.89
CA SER A 388 15.84 20.47 -7.33
C SER A 388 15.87 20.46 -5.80
N ASN A 389 14.81 20.97 -5.16
CA ASN A 389 14.65 20.99 -3.72
C ASN A 389 13.19 20.68 -3.35
N PRO A 390 12.77 19.40 -3.34
CA PRO A 390 11.39 19.01 -3.05
C PRO A 390 10.89 19.53 -1.70
N ASN A 391 11.77 19.62 -0.69
CA ASN A 391 11.42 20.17 0.62
C ASN A 391 11.04 21.66 0.59
N SER A 392 11.33 22.40 -0.50
CA SER A 392 10.82 23.76 -0.69
C SER A 392 9.31 23.81 -0.88
N VAL A 393 8.65 22.67 -1.11
CA VAL A 393 7.19 22.55 -1.22
C VAL A 393 6.45 23.18 -0.05
N VAL A 394 7.03 23.20 1.15
CA VAL A 394 6.42 23.81 2.34
C VAL A 394 6.12 25.31 2.18
N ASN A 395 6.77 25.98 1.22
CA ASN A 395 6.58 27.39 0.93
C ASN A 395 5.54 27.67 -0.17
N THR A 396 4.98 26.63 -0.79
CA THR A 396 4.04 26.75 -1.91
C THR A 396 2.62 27.01 -1.42
N ASP A 397 1.77 27.51 -2.32
CA ASP A 397 0.38 27.79 -1.97
C ASP A 397 -0.44 26.49 -1.82
N ALA A 398 -0.04 25.42 -2.50
CA ALA A 398 -0.60 24.08 -2.29
C ALA A 398 -0.40 23.61 -0.83
N TYR A 399 0.82 23.68 -0.31
CA TYR A 399 1.13 23.26 1.06
C TYR A 399 0.41 24.14 2.10
N LYS A 400 0.44 25.46 1.92
CA LYS A 400 -0.27 26.41 2.80
C LYS A 400 -1.78 26.21 2.75
N GLY A 401 -2.34 25.90 1.58
CA GLY A 401 -3.76 25.63 1.39
C GLY A 401 -4.22 24.45 2.24
N ILE A 402 -3.42 23.38 2.30
CA ILE A 402 -3.69 22.22 3.15
C ILE A 402 -3.53 22.61 4.63
N THR A 403 -2.39 23.24 4.99
CA THR A 403 -2.08 23.64 6.38
C THR A 403 -3.16 24.54 6.98
N ASN A 404 -3.69 25.49 6.21
CA ASN A 404 -4.74 26.42 6.68
C ASN A 404 -6.10 25.73 6.85
N GLY A 405 -6.34 24.61 6.14
CA GLY A 405 -7.53 23.79 6.28
C GLY A 405 -7.45 22.78 7.43
N GLU A 406 -6.26 22.55 7.98
CA GLU A 406 -6.06 21.70 9.15
C GLU A 406 -6.55 22.44 10.41
N ASN A 407 -7.48 21.81 11.13
CA ASN A 407 -7.98 22.32 12.41
C ASN A 407 -7.21 21.75 13.60
N PHE A 408 -6.18 20.95 13.35
CA PHE A 408 -5.42 20.26 14.36
C PHE A 408 -4.27 21.12 14.90
N LYS A 409 -4.20 21.26 16.24
CA LYS A 409 -3.06 21.87 16.94
C LYS A 409 -2.31 20.79 17.69
N GLU A 410 -1.18 20.35 17.15
CA GLU A 410 -0.31 19.30 17.71
C GLU A 410 0.01 19.51 19.21
N SER A 411 0.15 20.78 19.63
CA SER A 411 0.42 21.17 21.02
C SER A 411 -0.70 20.86 22.03
N GLU A 412 -1.93 20.54 21.59
CA GLU A 412 -3.06 20.20 22.46
C GLU A 412 -3.17 18.69 22.69
N ALA A 413 -2.81 17.86 21.71
CA ALA A 413 -2.90 16.40 21.80
C ALA A 413 -1.78 15.78 22.66
N LEU A 414 -0.56 16.30 22.58
CA LEU A 414 0.58 15.80 23.36
C LEU A 414 0.52 16.17 24.86
N LYS A 415 -0.36 17.10 25.27
CA LYS A 415 -0.54 17.47 26.69
C LYS A 415 -1.26 16.40 27.51
N ASN A 416 -2.02 15.52 26.86
CA ASN A 416 -2.83 14.50 27.53
C ASN A 416 -2.11 13.15 27.69
N ILE A 417 -0.87 13.02 27.20
CA ILE A 417 -0.06 11.78 27.25
C ILE A 417 0.93 11.83 28.45
N LYS A 418 0.67 12.63 29.48
CA LYS A 418 1.53 12.73 30.67
C LYS A 418 1.00 12.00 31.89
#